data_AF-Q7P4P2-F1
#
_entry.id   AF-Q7P4P2-F1
#
_cell.length_a   1.000
_cell.length_b   1.000
_cell.length_c   1.000
_cell.angle_alpha   90.00
_cell.angle_beta   90.00
_cell.angle_gamma   90.00
#
_symmetry.space_group_name_H-M   'P 1'
#
loop_
_entity.id
_entity.type
_entity.pdbx_description
1 polymer ?
#
loop_
_entity_poly.entity_id
_entity_poly.type
_entity_poly.pdbx_seq_one_letter_code
_entity_poly.pdbx_strand_id
1 'polypeptide(L)'
;MEGKMRFSKAYIKTLKETPKEAEIASHKLMLRAGMIKKLASGIYAYLPLGYRTIKKIENIVREEMDRAGALELLMPVVQPAELWQESGRWDVMGPEMLRLKDRHERDFVLSPTQEEMITAIVRSDISSYKSLPINLYHIQTKFRDERRPRFGLMRGRGIYYERCLFFPYFSRIAR
;
A
#
# COMPACT_ATOMS: atom_id res chain seq x y z
N MET A 1 23.43 5.50 -11.46
CA MET A 1 24.25 5.58 -10.22
C MET A 1 24.52 4.16 -9.73
N GLU A 2 25.57 3.54 -10.27
CA GLU A 2 25.87 2.13 -10.05
C GLU A 2 27.20 2.01 -9.29
N GLY A 3 27.19 2.51 -8.05
CA GLY A 3 28.33 2.42 -7.14
C GLY A 3 28.05 1.38 -6.05
N LYS A 4 28.91 0.37 -5.90
CA LYS A 4 28.83 -0.60 -4.79
C LYS A 4 28.85 0.15 -3.44
N MET A 5 27.82 -0.03 -2.62
CA MET A 5 27.70 0.60 -1.31
C MET A 5 28.61 -0.10 -0.29
N ARG A 6 29.54 0.64 0.32
CA ARG A 6 30.38 0.14 1.42
C ARG A 6 29.61 0.16 2.73
N PHE A 7 29.77 -0.87 3.55
CA PHE A 7 29.07 -0.97 4.84
C PHE A 7 29.38 0.21 5.79
N SER A 8 30.62 0.70 5.78
CA SER A 8 31.04 1.86 6.59
C SER A 8 30.28 3.17 6.27
N LYS A 9 29.68 3.27 5.08
CA LYS A 9 28.86 4.42 4.67
C LYS A 9 27.35 4.13 4.74
N ALA A 10 26.95 2.92 5.12
CA ALA A 10 25.56 2.51 5.14
C ALA A 10 24.90 2.80 6.50
N TYR A 11 23.67 3.29 6.48
CA TYR A 11 22.84 3.39 7.69
C TYR A 11 22.23 2.03 8.00
N ILE A 12 23.04 1.14 8.60
CA ILE A 12 22.64 -0.20 9.04
C ILE A 12 23.07 -0.35 10.50
N LYS A 13 22.10 -0.29 11.41
CA LYS A 13 22.32 -0.42 12.86
C LYS A 13 21.67 -1.71 13.34
N THR A 14 22.48 -2.74 13.52
CA THR A 14 22.01 -4.04 14.01
C THR A 14 21.82 -4.02 15.53
N LEU A 15 20.91 -4.86 16.03
CA LEU A 15 20.67 -5.03 17.45
C LEU A 15 21.22 -6.38 17.93
N LYS A 16 21.97 -6.36 19.04
CA LYS A 16 22.49 -7.57 19.68
C LYS A 16 21.37 -8.39 20.34
N GLU A 17 20.45 -7.70 21.00
CA GLU A 17 19.31 -8.28 21.70
C GLU A 17 18.03 -8.07 20.91
N THR A 18 17.11 -9.02 21.06
CA THR A 18 15.82 -8.97 20.40
C THR A 18 14.86 -8.14 21.25
N PRO A 19 14.21 -7.10 20.69
CA PRO A 19 13.20 -6.35 21.43
C PRO A 19 12.08 -7.27 21.93
N LYS A 20 11.69 -7.12 23.20
CA LYS A 20 10.68 -7.98 23.86
C LYS A 20 9.30 -7.91 23.20
N GLU A 21 9.01 -6.82 22.50
CA GLU A 21 7.77 -6.56 21.77
C GLU A 21 7.63 -7.39 20.47
N ALA A 22 8.68 -8.07 20.02
CA ALA A 22 8.63 -8.90 18.83
C ALA A 22 8.32 -10.35 19.19
N GLU A 23 7.15 -10.83 18.80
CA GLU A 23 6.70 -12.21 19.09
C GLU A 23 7.22 -13.22 18.03
N ILE A 24 7.01 -12.91 16.74
CA ILE A 24 7.31 -13.82 15.63
C ILE A 24 8.74 -13.67 15.07
N ALA A 25 9.28 -14.74 14.49
CA ALA A 25 10.65 -14.81 13.99
C ALA A 25 10.98 -13.71 12.96
N SER A 26 10.11 -13.47 11.98
CA SER A 26 10.34 -12.46 10.93
C SER A 26 10.45 -11.05 11.53
N HIS A 27 9.54 -10.69 12.43
CA HIS A 27 9.57 -9.40 13.13
C HIS A 27 10.85 -9.23 13.96
N LYS A 28 11.25 -10.27 14.71
CA LYS A 28 12.50 -10.30 15.49
C LYS A 28 13.73 -10.08 14.59
N LEU A 29 13.81 -10.80 13.47
CA LEU A 29 14.95 -10.73 12.55
C LEU A 29 15.02 -9.38 11.84
N MET A 30 13.90 -8.84 11.35
CA MET A 30 13.87 -7.55 10.65
C MET A 30 14.28 -6.39 11.57
N LEU A 31 13.91 -6.42 12.84
CA LEU A 31 14.37 -5.43 13.83
C LEU A 31 15.87 -5.59 14.09
N ARG A 32 16.35 -6.82 14.34
CA ARG A 32 17.78 -7.08 14.63
C ARG A 32 18.69 -6.75 13.47
N ALA A 33 18.26 -7.00 12.24
CA ALA A 33 19.00 -6.69 11.03
C ALA A 33 19.00 -5.19 10.68
N GLY A 34 18.28 -4.36 11.43
CA GLY A 34 18.14 -2.93 11.12
C GLY A 34 17.42 -2.70 9.79
N MET A 35 16.43 -3.53 9.47
CA MET A 35 15.60 -3.39 8.26
C MET A 35 14.38 -2.50 8.49
N ILE A 36 13.84 -2.51 9.72
CA ILE A 36 12.68 -1.71 10.11
C ILE A 36 12.89 -1.06 11.47
N LYS A 37 12.21 0.07 11.68
CA LYS A 37 12.14 0.75 12.97
C LYS A 37 10.69 1.09 13.30
N LYS A 38 10.22 0.68 14.47
CA LYS A 38 8.87 1.01 14.96
C LYS A 38 8.83 2.49 15.35
N LEU A 39 7.85 3.23 14.84
CA LEU A 39 7.59 4.63 15.19
C LEU A 39 6.37 4.76 16.11
N ALA A 40 5.33 3.98 15.85
CA ALA A 40 4.14 3.88 16.68
C ALA A 40 3.55 2.46 16.56
N SER A 41 2.49 2.16 17.32
CA SER A 41 1.79 0.87 17.19
C SER A 41 1.33 0.65 15.75
N GLY A 42 1.77 -0.42 15.11
CA GLY A 42 1.46 -0.74 13.71
C GLY A 42 2.09 0.18 12.66
N ILE A 43 3.01 1.09 13.02
CA ILE A 43 3.64 2.03 12.10
C ILE A 43 5.15 1.84 12.14
N TYR A 44 5.72 1.49 10.99
CA TYR A 44 7.13 1.14 10.83
C TYR A 44 7.78 1.98 9.73
N ALA A 45 8.98 2.47 10.00
CA ALA A 45 9.87 3.00 8.98
C ALA A 45 10.70 1.87 8.38
N TYR A 46 10.81 1.85 7.05
CA TYR A 46 11.72 0.98 6.33
C TYR A 46 13.10 1.62 6.27
N LEU A 47 14.07 0.96 6.87
CA LEU A 47 15.46 1.38 6.83
C LEU A 47 16.08 0.96 5.49
N PRO A 48 17.26 1.47 5.10
CA PRO A 48 17.80 1.28 3.75
C PRO A 48 17.87 -0.17 3.28
N LEU A 49 18.21 -1.11 4.19
CA LEU A 49 18.23 -2.53 3.85
C LEU A 49 16.83 -3.09 3.57
N GLY A 50 15.84 -2.78 4.43
CA GLY A 50 14.45 -3.19 4.24
C GLY A 50 13.82 -2.58 2.98
N TYR A 51 14.08 -1.30 2.75
CA TYR A 51 13.55 -0.59 1.58
C TYR A 51 14.13 -1.11 0.26
N ARG A 52 15.41 -1.51 0.24
CA ARG A 52 16.01 -2.17 -0.93
C ARG A 52 15.34 -3.51 -1.23
N THR A 53 15.02 -4.30 -0.21
CA THR A 53 14.30 -5.58 -0.39
C THR A 53 12.91 -5.34 -0.97
N ILE A 54 12.19 -4.34 -0.44
CA ILE A 54 10.86 -3.95 -0.93
C ILE A 54 10.89 -3.55 -2.40
N LYS A 55 11.85 -2.71 -2.81
CA LYS A 55 12.02 -2.35 -4.22
C LYS A 55 12.25 -3.56 -5.14
N LYS A 56 12.98 -4.57 -4.67
CA LYS A 56 13.17 -5.81 -5.46
C LYS A 56 11.87 -6.56 -5.64
N ILE A 57 11.09 -6.70 -4.56
CA ILE A 57 9.78 -7.36 -4.60
C ILE A 57 8.84 -6.62 -5.57
N GLU A 58 8.80 -5.29 -5.47
CA GLU A 58 7.96 -4.45 -6.35
C GLU A 58 8.36 -4.56 -7.82
N ASN A 59 9.66 -4.64 -8.11
CA ASN A 59 10.12 -4.80 -9.49
C ASN A 59 9.67 -6.15 -10.07
N ILE A 60 9.80 -7.25 -9.32
CA ILE A 60 9.33 -8.57 -9.76
C ILE A 60 7.82 -8.52 -10.05
N VAL A 61 7.05 -7.95 -9.13
CA VAL A 61 5.60 -7.79 -9.29
C VAL A 61 5.27 -6.98 -10.54
N ARG A 62 5.92 -5.82 -10.72
CA ARG A 62 5.73 -4.95 -11.88
C ARG A 62 6.07 -5.69 -13.18
N GLU A 63 7.21 -6.37 -13.24
CA GLU A 63 7.64 -7.15 -14.40
C GLU A 63 6.59 -8.21 -14.80
N GLU A 64 6.01 -8.93 -13.83
CA GLU A 64 4.98 -9.92 -14.13
C GLU A 64 3.62 -9.30 -14.50
N MET A 65 3.27 -8.16 -13.92
CA MET A 65 2.05 -7.43 -14.28
C MET A 65 2.12 -6.81 -15.67
N ASP A 66 3.25 -6.21 -16.01
CA ASP A 66 3.50 -5.66 -17.33
C ASP A 66 3.53 -6.78 -18.38
N ARG A 67 4.11 -7.95 -18.05
CA ARG A 67 4.06 -9.16 -18.89
C ARG A 67 2.63 -9.65 -19.12
N ALA A 68 1.75 -9.51 -18.13
CA ALA A 68 0.33 -9.83 -18.23
C ALA A 68 -0.51 -8.76 -18.96
N GLY A 69 0.11 -7.67 -19.42
CA GLY A 69 -0.55 -6.58 -20.16
C GLY A 69 -1.32 -5.59 -19.28
N ALA A 70 -1.04 -5.55 -17.97
CA ALA A 70 -1.60 -4.54 -17.08
C ALA A 70 -0.81 -3.23 -17.15
N LEU A 71 -1.47 -2.11 -16.83
CA LEU A 71 -0.88 -0.79 -16.91
C LEU A 71 -0.68 -0.14 -15.52
N GLU A 72 0.59 0.18 -15.24
CA GLU A 72 1.14 1.10 -14.23
C GLU A 72 0.40 2.44 -14.08
N LEU A 73 -0.34 2.72 -13.00
CA LEU A 73 -0.69 4.10 -12.63
C LEU A 73 -0.48 4.38 -11.14
N LEU A 74 -0.65 5.64 -10.72
CA LEU A 74 -0.52 6.03 -9.32
C LEU A 74 -1.70 6.91 -8.89
N MET A 75 -2.61 6.33 -8.13
CA MET A 75 -3.71 7.04 -7.47
C MET A 75 -3.23 7.74 -6.19
N PRO A 76 -3.89 8.80 -5.69
CA PRO A 76 -3.61 9.35 -4.36
C PRO A 76 -4.14 8.47 -3.21
N VAL A 77 -3.48 8.52 -2.05
CA VAL A 77 -3.93 7.82 -0.82
C VAL A 77 -5.14 8.54 -0.20
N VAL A 78 -5.16 9.87 -0.27
CA VAL A 78 -6.28 10.68 0.20
C VAL A 78 -7.36 10.67 -0.87
N GLN A 79 -8.59 10.31 -0.51
CA GLN A 79 -9.72 10.27 -1.42
C GLN A 79 -10.88 11.11 -0.89
N PRO A 80 -11.63 11.79 -1.78
CA PRO A 80 -12.85 12.49 -1.41
C PRO A 80 -13.90 11.50 -0.89
N ALA A 81 -14.65 11.88 0.15
CA ALA A 81 -15.66 11.04 0.76
C ALA A 81 -16.82 10.71 -0.20
N GLU A 82 -17.10 11.60 -1.15
CA GLU A 82 -18.18 11.46 -2.14
C GLU A 82 -18.06 10.16 -2.95
N LEU A 83 -16.84 9.74 -3.30
CA LEU A 83 -16.60 8.48 -4.01
C LEU A 83 -17.02 7.24 -3.19
N TRP A 84 -16.84 7.30 -1.88
CA TRP A 84 -17.19 6.22 -0.95
C TRP A 84 -18.66 6.24 -0.54
N GLN A 85 -19.28 7.42 -0.55
CA GLN A 85 -20.72 7.59 -0.36
C GLN A 85 -21.46 7.05 -1.59
N GLU A 86 -20.97 7.33 -2.80
CA GLU A 86 -21.53 6.80 -4.04
C GLU A 86 -21.53 5.26 -4.07
N SER A 87 -20.47 4.62 -3.56
CA SER A 87 -20.41 3.16 -3.46
C SER A 87 -21.19 2.58 -2.27
N GLY A 88 -21.68 3.42 -1.36
CA GLY A 88 -22.30 3.01 -0.10
C GLY A 88 -21.32 2.41 0.92
N ARG A 89 -20.01 2.34 0.63
CA ARG A 89 -19.01 1.76 1.53
C ARG A 89 -18.56 2.72 2.63
N TRP A 90 -18.90 4.01 2.51
CA TRP A 90 -18.60 5.01 3.53
C TRP A 90 -19.06 4.58 4.92
N ASP A 91 -20.33 4.18 5.07
CA ASP A 91 -20.92 3.84 6.37
C ASP A 91 -20.62 2.41 6.82
N VAL A 92 -20.39 1.50 5.87
CA VAL A 92 -20.20 0.06 6.14
C VAL A 92 -18.80 -0.26 6.65
N MET A 93 -17.77 0.46 6.18
CA MET A 93 -16.37 0.18 6.53
C MET A 93 -16.02 0.43 8.00
N GLY A 94 -16.88 1.15 8.73
CA GLY A 94 -16.76 1.33 10.17
C GLY A 94 -15.46 2.03 10.61
N PRO A 95 -14.97 1.74 11.84
CA PRO A 95 -13.88 2.49 12.46
C PRO A 95 -12.50 2.19 11.88
N GLU A 96 -12.36 1.15 11.04
CA GLU A 96 -11.07 0.83 10.40
C GLU A 96 -10.72 1.82 9.28
N MET A 97 -11.71 2.56 8.79
CA MET A 97 -11.57 3.63 7.82
C MET A 97 -11.15 4.93 8.51
N LEU A 98 -9.93 5.39 8.24
CA LEU A 98 -9.48 6.67 8.77
C LEU A 98 -10.09 7.82 7.96
N ARG A 99 -11.05 8.51 8.57
CA ARG A 99 -11.67 9.72 8.05
C ARG A 99 -10.91 10.95 8.53
N LEU A 100 -10.75 11.93 7.65
CA LEU A 100 -10.06 13.19 7.94
C LEU A 100 -10.82 14.35 7.32
N LYS A 101 -10.66 15.52 7.91
CA LYS A 101 -11.19 16.76 7.35
C LYS A 101 -10.06 17.68 6.94
N ASP A 102 -10.23 18.36 5.80
CA ASP A 102 -9.31 19.41 5.40
C ASP A 102 -9.58 20.72 6.17
N ARG A 103 -8.77 21.75 5.91
CA ARG A 103 -8.95 23.08 6.51
C ARG A 103 -10.26 23.79 6.13
N HIS A 104 -11.01 23.24 5.18
CA HIS A 104 -12.29 23.75 4.69
C HIS A 104 -13.44 22.85 5.15
N GLU A 105 -13.23 21.98 6.15
CA GLU A 105 -14.21 21.07 6.71
C GLU A 105 -14.79 20.06 5.70
N ARG A 106 -14.06 19.77 4.61
CA ARG A 106 -14.44 18.75 3.63
C ARG A 106 -14.01 17.38 4.11
N ASP A 107 -14.88 16.39 3.91
CA ASP A 107 -14.61 15.01 4.32
C ASP A 107 -13.73 14.28 3.30
N PHE A 108 -12.68 13.65 3.81
CA PHE A 108 -11.76 12.82 3.07
C PHE A 108 -11.50 11.52 3.84
N VAL A 109 -10.89 10.57 3.14
CA VAL A 109 -10.48 9.29 3.71
C VAL A 109 -9.04 8.96 3.31
N LEU A 110 -8.26 8.43 4.25
CA LEU A 110 -7.06 7.67 3.89
C LEU A 110 -7.50 6.30 3.43
N SER A 111 -7.47 6.11 2.11
CA SER A 111 -8.10 4.96 1.49
C SER A 111 -7.45 3.64 1.93
N PRO A 112 -8.27 2.68 2.45
CA PRO A 112 -7.82 1.32 2.74
C PRO A 112 -7.74 0.45 1.47
N THR A 113 -8.42 0.86 0.40
CA THR A 113 -8.46 0.24 -0.94
C THR A 113 -9.04 1.21 -1.99
N GLN A 114 -8.89 0.91 -3.29
CA GLN A 114 -9.01 1.87 -4.40
C GLN A 114 -10.10 1.53 -5.43
N GLU A 115 -11.05 0.65 -5.12
CA GLU A 115 -12.13 0.27 -6.04
C GLU A 115 -12.92 1.49 -6.55
N GLU A 116 -13.31 2.38 -5.65
CA GLU A 116 -14.11 3.56 -5.97
C GLU A 116 -13.35 4.51 -6.90
N MET A 117 -12.07 4.75 -6.58
CA MET A 117 -11.25 5.69 -7.32
C MET A 117 -10.93 5.21 -8.72
N ILE A 118 -10.55 3.92 -8.90
CA ILE A 118 -10.33 3.43 -10.26
C ILE A 118 -11.62 3.45 -11.06
N THR A 119 -12.75 3.12 -10.43
CA THR A 119 -14.03 3.02 -11.12
C THR A 119 -14.45 4.41 -11.60
N ALA A 120 -14.22 5.44 -10.79
CA ALA A 120 -14.44 6.83 -11.17
C ALA A 120 -13.58 7.24 -12.38
N ILE A 121 -12.28 6.89 -12.39
CA ILE A 121 -11.35 7.19 -13.50
C ILE A 121 -11.78 6.47 -14.78
N VAL A 122 -12.07 5.16 -14.69
CA VAL A 122 -12.44 4.38 -15.87
C VAL A 122 -13.81 4.81 -16.41
N ARG A 123 -14.76 5.14 -15.54
CA ARG A 123 -16.08 5.66 -15.93
C ARG A 123 -16.00 7.00 -16.65
N SER A 124 -15.10 7.91 -16.25
CA SER A 124 -14.99 9.22 -16.92
C SER A 124 -14.39 9.11 -18.32
N ASP A 125 -13.50 8.13 -18.53
CA ASP A 125 -12.66 8.10 -19.74
C ASP A 125 -13.12 7.04 -20.75
N ILE A 126 -13.71 5.93 -20.30
CA ILE A 126 -14.12 4.81 -21.17
C ILE A 126 -15.63 4.83 -21.39
N SER A 127 -16.04 5.25 -22.58
CA SER A 127 -17.44 5.25 -23.02
C SER A 127 -17.77 4.18 -24.08
N SER A 128 -16.75 3.55 -24.69
CA SER A 128 -16.92 2.56 -25.76
C SER A 128 -16.35 1.19 -25.38
N TYR A 129 -17.10 0.13 -25.70
CA TYR A 129 -16.67 -1.26 -25.52
C TYR A 129 -15.39 -1.62 -26.30
N LYS A 130 -15.05 -0.84 -27.33
CA LYS A 130 -13.84 -1.04 -28.14
C LYS A 130 -12.56 -0.81 -27.33
N SER A 131 -12.62 0.00 -26.28
CA SER A 131 -11.51 0.27 -25.37
C SER A 131 -11.31 -0.82 -24.33
N LEU A 132 -12.14 -1.87 -24.33
CA LEU A 132 -12.07 -3.01 -23.42
C LEU A 132 -11.56 -4.28 -24.13
N PRO A 133 -10.79 -5.14 -23.43
CA PRO A 133 -10.47 -5.08 -22.00
C PRO A 133 -9.35 -4.11 -21.63
N ILE A 134 -9.40 -3.57 -20.42
CA ILE A 134 -8.30 -2.82 -19.80
C ILE A 134 -8.00 -3.41 -18.42
N ASN A 135 -6.71 -3.53 -18.11
CA ASN A 135 -6.23 -3.98 -16.82
C ASN A 135 -5.30 -2.90 -16.25
N LEU A 136 -5.66 -2.34 -15.11
CA LEU A 136 -4.94 -1.25 -14.48
C LEU A 136 -4.40 -1.73 -13.14
N TYR A 137 -3.25 -1.24 -12.70
CA TYR A 137 -2.75 -1.53 -11.36
C TYR A 137 -1.93 -0.38 -10.80
N HIS A 138 -1.72 -0.40 -9.49
CA HIS A 138 -0.80 0.52 -8.83
C HIS A 138 -0.10 -0.13 -7.65
N ILE A 139 1.10 0.35 -7.33
CA ILE A 139 1.90 -0.14 -6.21
C ILE A 139 2.02 1.00 -5.21
N GLN A 140 1.09 1.09 -4.25
CA GLN A 140 1.01 2.20 -3.29
C GLN A 140 0.69 1.76 -1.83
N THR A 141 1.20 2.52 -0.85
CA THR A 141 0.89 2.37 0.58
C THR A 141 -0.60 2.53 0.87
N LYS A 142 -1.13 1.69 1.75
CA LYS A 142 -2.50 1.76 2.27
C LYS A 142 -2.51 2.08 3.76
N PHE A 143 -3.63 2.61 4.22
CA PHE A 143 -3.88 2.83 5.63
C PHE A 143 -5.14 2.10 6.08
N ARG A 144 -5.05 1.38 7.19
CA ARG A 144 -6.20 0.78 7.89
C ARG A 144 -5.99 1.04 9.37
N ASP A 145 -6.96 1.62 10.07
CA ASP A 145 -6.86 1.81 11.51
C ASP A 145 -7.16 0.51 12.25
N GLU A 146 -6.23 -0.43 12.12
CA GLU A 146 -6.30 -1.75 12.71
C GLU A 146 -6.40 -1.64 14.24
N ARG A 147 -7.48 -2.20 14.81
CA ARG A 147 -7.80 -2.16 16.24
C ARG A 147 -6.67 -2.75 17.10
N ARG A 148 -6.00 -3.80 16.62
CA ARG A 148 -4.90 -4.47 17.33
C ARG A 148 -3.74 -4.83 16.39
N PRO A 149 -2.83 -3.89 16.10
CA PRO A 149 -1.65 -4.16 15.29
C PRO A 149 -0.73 -5.16 16.01
N ARG A 150 -0.36 -6.24 15.32
CA ARG A 150 0.49 -7.31 15.87
C ARG A 150 1.45 -7.83 14.80
N PHE A 151 2.45 -8.60 15.23
CA PHE A 151 3.31 -9.36 14.31
C PHE A 151 4.14 -8.51 13.32
N GLY A 152 4.49 -7.28 13.71
CA GLY A 152 5.35 -6.43 12.90
C GLY A 152 4.64 -5.94 11.64
N LEU A 153 5.25 -6.22 10.49
CA LEU A 153 4.75 -5.81 9.18
C LEU A 153 3.57 -6.64 8.67
N MET A 154 3.32 -7.81 9.28
CA MET A 154 2.21 -8.69 8.87
C MET A 154 0.84 -8.10 9.19
N ARG A 155 0.73 -7.28 10.25
CA ARG A 155 -0.53 -6.63 10.65
C ARG A 155 -0.25 -5.26 11.29
N GLY A 156 -0.16 -4.24 10.45
CA GLY A 156 0.11 -2.85 10.83
C GLY A 156 -1.05 -1.90 10.49
N ARG A 157 -0.88 -0.60 10.79
CA ARG A 157 -1.82 0.48 10.41
C ARG A 157 -1.43 1.20 9.12
N GLY A 158 -0.13 1.46 8.97
CA GLY A 158 0.47 1.87 7.70
C GLY A 158 1.13 0.65 7.08
N ILE A 159 0.36 -0.14 6.33
CA ILE A 159 0.89 -1.36 5.73
C ILE A 159 1.57 -1.00 4.42
N TYR A 160 2.84 -1.37 4.33
CA TYR A 160 3.67 -1.35 3.11
C TYR A 160 3.82 -2.76 2.52
N TYR A 161 3.64 -3.80 3.33
CA TYR A 161 3.81 -5.20 2.93
C TYR A 161 2.69 -5.72 2.04
N GLU A 162 1.56 -5.01 2.04
CA GLU A 162 0.63 -4.91 0.92
C GLU A 162 0.68 -3.47 0.43
N ARG A 163 1.65 -3.13 -0.43
CA ARG A 163 1.27 -2.25 -1.52
C ARG A 163 0.19 -3.03 -2.25
N CYS A 164 -1.07 -2.78 -1.89
CA CYS A 164 -2.18 -3.59 -2.36
C CYS A 164 -2.16 -3.46 -3.88
N LEU A 165 -1.80 -4.56 -4.52
CA LEU A 165 -1.95 -4.72 -5.94
C LEU A 165 -3.44 -4.75 -6.19
N PHE A 166 -3.96 -3.60 -6.53
CA PHE A 166 -5.33 -3.48 -6.89
C PHE A 166 -5.43 -3.76 -8.38
N PHE A 167 -6.14 -4.84 -8.73
CA PHE A 167 -6.29 -5.37 -10.10
C PHE A 167 -7.74 -5.29 -10.58
N PRO A 168 -8.22 -4.10 -10.92
CA PRO A 168 -9.47 -3.96 -11.63
C PRO A 168 -9.28 -4.43 -13.08
N TYR A 169 -9.76 -5.64 -13.36
CA TYR A 169 -9.91 -6.15 -14.71
C TYR A 169 -11.29 -5.77 -15.24
N PHE A 170 -11.34 -4.82 -16.18
CA PHE A 170 -12.59 -4.45 -16.84
C PHE A 170 -12.74 -5.30 -18.09
N SER A 171 -13.62 -6.29 -18.01
CA SER A 171 -13.91 -7.20 -19.11
C SER A 171 -15.04 -6.67 -19.99
N ARG A 172 -15.12 -7.19 -21.22
CA ARG A 172 -16.35 -7.08 -22.00
C ARG A 172 -17.41 -7.90 -21.27
N ILE A 173 -18.51 -7.29 -20.86
CA ILE A 173 -19.72 -8.04 -20.51
C ILE A 173 -20.18 -8.70 -21.82
N ALA A 174 -19.98 -10.01 -21.94
CA ALA A 174 -20.57 -10.78 -23.01
C ALA A 174 -22.09 -10.66 -22.86
N ARG A 175 -22.75 -10.03 -23.84
CA ARG A 175 -24.16 -10.30 -24.11
C ARG A 175 -24.25 -11.55 -24.96
#